data_AF-A0A1A8V4S5-F1
#
_entry.id   AF-A0A1A8V4S5-F1
#
_cell.length_a   1.000
_cell.length_b   1.000
_cell.length_c   1.000
_cell.angle_alpha   90.00
_cell.angle_beta   90.00
_cell.angle_gamma   90.00
#
_symmetry.space_group_name_H-M   'P 1'
#
loop_
_entity.id
_entity.type
_entity.pdbx_description
1 polymer ?
#
loop_
_entity_poly.entity_id
_entity_poly.type
_entity_poly.pdbx_seq_one_letter_code
_entity_poly.pdbx_strand_id
1 'polypeptide(L)'
;MSVFMDLNVMYSSNIKQLQSLVETAAHLGYSTVAINYVFELVAKKKQEIPSPKPINEIFDKLPMVQGRSRPIRVLNRLTLVMSDASHYPTNSPAFRFFDLIALHSSSEKVFHAACTLYDIDIICIPVTEKLPFFFKRAPINAAIERGVAFEVSYAAAIRDSTMRRYTIANAVCLMESCKGKNVILSSAADKSWELRGPYDIANLGLLFGLSNRDAKESISSTCRSVLLRAETRSTASGIVHTWKTQQEALQDSADSEAPAAKRMKPSDS
;
A
#
# COMPACT_ATOMS: atom_id res chain seq x y z
N MET A 1 -18.00 -3.62 -7.11
CA MET A 1 -17.11 -4.69 -6.61
C MET A 1 -15.99 -4.04 -5.79
N SER A 2 -15.76 -4.45 -4.54
CA SER A 2 -14.73 -3.84 -3.67
C SER A 2 -13.35 -4.02 -4.28
N VAL A 3 -12.54 -2.96 -4.29
CA VAL A 3 -11.17 -2.97 -4.81
C VAL A 3 -10.24 -3.35 -3.66
N PHE A 4 -9.54 -4.48 -3.78
CA PHE A 4 -8.59 -4.93 -2.75
C PHE A 4 -7.18 -4.48 -3.13
N MET A 5 -6.40 -4.12 -2.12
CA MET A 5 -5.06 -3.55 -2.28
C MET A 5 -4.10 -4.16 -1.26
N ASP A 6 -2.88 -4.46 -1.70
CA ASP A 6 -1.78 -4.78 -0.79
C ASP A 6 -0.72 -3.67 -0.88
N LEU A 7 -0.57 -2.90 0.19
CA LEU A 7 0.32 -1.74 0.19
C LEU A 7 1.75 -2.06 0.65
N ASN A 8 2.10 -3.33 0.88
CA ASN A 8 3.45 -3.71 1.28
C ASN A 8 3.92 -5.01 0.63
N VAL A 9 4.53 -4.90 -0.54
CA VAL A 9 5.27 -5.99 -1.17
C VAL A 9 6.74 -5.63 -1.17
N MET A 10 7.63 -6.50 -0.68
CA MET A 10 9.03 -6.14 -0.52
C MET A 10 9.76 -6.09 -1.87
N TYR A 11 10.53 -5.03 -2.08
CA TYR A 11 11.42 -4.94 -3.24
C TYR A 11 12.50 -6.02 -3.17
N SER A 12 12.72 -6.71 -4.30
CA SER A 12 13.83 -7.66 -4.48
C SER A 12 14.68 -7.23 -5.67
N SER A 13 16.00 -7.39 -5.53
CA SER A 13 16.95 -7.20 -6.64
C SER A 13 16.75 -8.23 -7.75
N ASN A 14 16.17 -9.39 -7.43
CA ASN A 14 15.76 -10.40 -8.40
C ASN A 14 14.41 -10.03 -9.03
N ILE A 15 14.47 -9.41 -10.21
CA ILE A 15 13.29 -8.94 -10.95
C ILE A 15 12.30 -10.07 -11.24
N LYS A 16 12.77 -11.28 -11.56
CA LYS A 16 11.88 -12.43 -11.85
C LYS A 16 11.05 -12.83 -10.63
N GLN A 17 11.66 -12.79 -9.44
CA GLN A 17 10.95 -13.06 -8.19
C GLN A 17 9.89 -11.99 -7.91
N LEU A 18 10.25 -10.72 -8.11
CA LEU A 18 9.32 -9.60 -7.94
C LEU A 18 8.15 -9.68 -8.94
N GLN A 19 8.42 -10.03 -10.20
CA GLN A 19 7.41 -10.25 -11.23
C GLN A 19 6.45 -11.38 -10.83
N SER A 20 6.99 -12.54 -10.45
CA SER A 20 6.17 -13.68 -9.97
C SER A 20 5.30 -13.32 -8.77
N LEU A 21 5.80 -12.47 -7.86
CA LEU A 21 5.05 -12.03 -6.70
C LEU A 21 3.88 -11.12 -7.11
N VAL A 22 4.09 -10.16 -8.02
CA VAL A 22 3.02 -9.29 -8.54
C VAL A 22 2.00 -10.07 -9.38
N GLU A 23 2.44 -11.06 -10.16
CA GLU A 23 1.55 -11.98 -10.87
C GLU A 23 0.67 -12.78 -9.90
N THR A 24 1.27 -13.29 -8.82
CA THR A 24 0.53 -14.01 -7.78
C THR A 24 -0.49 -13.10 -7.11
N ALA A 25 -0.13 -11.84 -6.83
CA ALA A 25 -1.07 -10.87 -6.28
C ALA A 25 -2.24 -10.59 -7.25
N ALA A 26 -1.97 -10.45 -8.55
CA ALA A 26 -3.02 -10.28 -9.56
C ALA A 26 -3.95 -11.50 -9.62
N HIS A 27 -3.39 -12.71 -9.52
CA HIS A 27 -4.15 -13.97 -9.47
C HIS A 27 -5.04 -14.08 -8.22
N LEU A 28 -4.55 -13.63 -7.06
CA LEU A 28 -5.34 -13.58 -5.83
C LEU A 28 -6.46 -12.51 -5.84
N GLY A 29 -6.47 -11.63 -6.85
CA GLY A 29 -7.51 -10.61 -7.03
C GLY A 29 -7.15 -9.22 -6.48
N TYR A 30 -5.87 -8.95 -6.16
CA TYR A 30 -5.43 -7.61 -5.81
C TYR A 30 -5.44 -6.70 -7.03
N SER A 31 -6.06 -5.53 -6.87
CA SER A 31 -6.13 -4.53 -7.95
C SER A 31 -4.99 -3.53 -7.92
N THR A 32 -4.42 -3.30 -6.73
CA THR A 32 -3.29 -2.40 -6.52
C THR A 32 -2.28 -3.07 -5.60
N VAL A 33 -1.01 -2.99 -5.95
CA VAL A 33 0.12 -3.43 -5.13
C VAL A 33 1.13 -2.30 -5.00
N ALA A 34 1.71 -2.11 -3.82
CA ALA A 34 2.81 -1.17 -3.62
C ALA A 34 4.13 -1.91 -3.33
N ILE A 35 5.14 -1.65 -4.15
CA ILE A 35 6.50 -2.15 -3.99
C ILE A 35 7.22 -1.29 -2.96
N ASN A 36 7.61 -1.90 -1.86
CA ASN A 36 8.19 -1.27 -0.70
C ASN A 36 9.72 -1.30 -0.76
N TYR A 37 10.32 -0.11 -0.73
CA TYR A 37 11.75 0.12 -0.59
C TYR A 37 12.02 0.50 0.87
N VAL A 38 12.76 -0.34 1.59
CA VAL A 38 13.11 -0.09 2.99
C VAL A 38 14.44 0.63 3.06
N PHE A 39 14.47 1.73 3.81
CA PHE A 39 15.66 2.56 3.98
C PHE A 39 15.89 2.88 5.45
N GLU A 40 17.07 2.53 5.96
CA GLU A 40 17.45 2.72 7.35
C GLU A 40 18.28 4.00 7.53
N LEU A 41 17.75 4.94 8.33
CA LEU A 41 18.38 6.23 8.57
C LEU A 41 19.41 6.13 9.71
N VAL A 42 20.66 5.85 9.34
CA VAL A 42 21.78 5.77 10.30
C VAL A 42 22.55 7.10 10.36
N ALA A 43 22.78 7.60 11.58
CA ALA A 43 23.36 8.92 11.91
C ALA A 43 24.69 9.30 11.22
N LYS A 44 25.44 8.35 10.65
CA LYS A 44 26.87 8.53 10.35
C LYS A 44 27.22 8.81 8.88
N LYS A 45 26.25 8.79 7.95
CA LYS A 45 26.50 9.16 6.54
C LYS A 45 25.31 9.94 6.00
N LYS A 46 25.56 10.97 5.17
CA LYS A 46 24.55 11.50 4.23
C LYS A 46 24.20 10.35 3.28
N GLN A 47 23.24 9.53 3.66
CA GLN A 47 22.73 8.48 2.80
C GLN A 47 21.62 9.11 1.95
N GLU A 48 21.76 9.00 0.64
CA GLU A 48 20.73 9.43 -0.28
C GLU A 48 19.62 8.37 -0.31
N ILE A 49 18.37 8.84 -0.17
CA ILE A 49 17.20 7.98 -0.31
C ILE A 49 17.21 7.43 -1.75
N PRO A 50 17.07 6.11 -1.95
CA PRO A 50 17.12 5.54 -3.28
C PRO A 50 15.98 6.08 -4.15
N SER A 51 16.23 6.25 -5.45
CA SER A 51 15.15 6.43 -6.41
C SER A 51 14.51 5.07 -6.72
N PRO A 52 13.17 4.96 -6.76
CA PRO A 52 12.54 3.72 -7.17
C PRO A 52 12.80 3.47 -8.65
N LYS A 53 12.94 2.20 -9.03
CA LYS A 53 13.03 1.83 -10.44
C LYS A 53 11.71 2.14 -11.14
N PRO A 54 11.72 2.72 -12.35
CA PRO A 54 10.48 2.95 -13.08
C PRO A 54 9.82 1.61 -13.40
N ILE A 55 8.49 1.56 -13.27
CA ILE A 55 7.71 0.31 -13.38
C ILE A 55 7.90 -0.33 -14.76
N ASN A 56 8.08 0.47 -15.80
CA ASN A 56 8.31 0.02 -17.18
C ASN A 56 9.64 -0.75 -17.36
N GLU A 57 10.63 -0.55 -16.50
CA GLU A 57 11.87 -1.34 -16.51
C GLU A 57 11.72 -2.68 -15.77
N ILE A 58 10.72 -2.78 -14.89
CA ILE A 58 10.45 -3.99 -14.11
C ILE A 58 9.45 -4.89 -14.84
N PHE A 59 8.48 -4.30 -15.53
CA PHE A 59 7.38 -5.01 -16.20
C PHE A 59 7.18 -4.50 -17.63
N ASP A 60 7.38 -5.39 -18.61
CA ASP A 60 7.02 -5.11 -20.01
C ASP A 60 5.50 -5.00 -20.17
N LYS A 61 4.77 -5.88 -19.47
CA LYS A 61 3.31 -5.90 -19.42
C LYS A 61 2.84 -6.28 -18.02
N LEU A 62 1.93 -5.48 -17.47
CA LEU A 62 1.35 -5.76 -16.16
C LEU A 62 0.31 -6.89 -16.24
N PRO A 63 0.29 -7.82 -15.27
CA PRO A 63 -0.65 -8.93 -15.28
C PRO A 63 -2.10 -8.45 -15.09
N MET A 64 -3.03 -9.17 -15.72
CA MET A 64 -4.46 -8.93 -15.56
C MET A 64 -4.96 -9.49 -14.23
N VAL A 65 -5.77 -8.72 -13.52
CA VAL A 65 -6.29 -9.11 -12.21
C VAL A 65 -7.40 -10.14 -12.38
N GLN A 66 -7.33 -11.24 -11.64
CA GLN A 66 -8.37 -12.26 -11.69
C GLN A 66 -9.73 -11.70 -11.29
N GLY A 67 -10.76 -12.02 -12.08
CA GLY A 67 -12.12 -11.50 -11.90
C GLY A 67 -12.31 -10.06 -12.38
N ARG A 68 -11.31 -9.46 -13.04
CA ARG A 68 -11.39 -8.11 -13.63
C ARG A 68 -10.72 -8.04 -14.99
N SER A 69 -11.23 -7.19 -15.87
CA SER A 69 -10.65 -6.94 -17.20
C SER A 69 -9.62 -5.80 -17.21
N ARG A 70 -8.95 -5.56 -16.07
CA ARG A 70 -7.96 -4.47 -15.92
C ARG A 70 -6.62 -5.00 -15.42
N PRO A 71 -5.49 -4.43 -15.87
CA PRO A 71 -4.18 -4.76 -15.32
C PRO A 71 -4.07 -4.28 -13.87
N ILE A 72 -3.18 -4.92 -13.10
CA ILE A 72 -2.86 -4.51 -11.74
C ILE A 72 -2.18 -3.14 -11.73
N ARG A 73 -2.54 -2.26 -10.79
CA ARG A 73 -1.82 -0.99 -10.57
C ARG A 73 -0.64 -1.24 -9.64
N VAL A 74 0.56 -0.91 -10.08
CA VAL A 74 1.78 -1.00 -9.26
C VAL A 74 2.14 0.41 -8.78
N LEU A 75 2.49 0.55 -7.51
CA LEU A 75 2.89 1.79 -6.86
C LEU A 75 4.27 1.63 -6.23
N ASN A 76 4.98 2.74 -6.03
CA ASN A 76 6.24 2.77 -5.30
C ASN A 76 6.02 3.31 -3.89
N ARG A 77 6.47 2.55 -2.89
CA ARG A 77 6.40 2.90 -1.48
C ARG A 77 7.81 3.00 -0.89
N LEU A 78 8.05 4.02 -0.07
CA LEU A 78 9.25 4.13 0.76
C LEU A 78 8.88 3.83 2.22
N THR A 79 9.61 2.93 2.88
CA THR A 79 9.54 2.75 4.33
C THR A 79 10.83 3.22 4.98
N LEU A 80 10.74 4.26 5.80
CA LEU A 80 11.85 4.79 6.57
C LEU A 80 11.94 4.06 7.92
N VAL A 81 13.06 3.41 8.19
CA VAL A 81 13.35 2.81 9.51
C VAL A 81 14.13 3.82 10.33
N MET A 82 13.56 4.22 11.46
CA MET A 82 14.10 5.28 12.30
C MET A 82 14.20 4.88 13.77
N SER A 83 15.39 5.10 14.34
CA SER A 83 15.65 4.92 15.77
C SER A 83 15.59 6.24 16.55
N ASP A 84 15.95 7.36 15.90
CA ASP A 84 15.96 8.70 16.49
C ASP A 84 15.06 9.66 15.69
N ALA A 85 14.30 10.48 16.41
CA ALA A 85 13.36 11.45 15.84
C ALA A 85 14.07 12.60 15.12
N SER A 86 15.33 12.89 15.45
CA SER A 86 16.12 13.95 14.82
C SER A 86 16.53 13.64 13.38
N HIS A 87 16.47 12.37 12.95
CA HIS A 87 16.92 11.96 11.60
C HIS A 87 15.82 12.06 10.53
N TYR A 88 14.62 12.56 10.86
CA TYR A 88 13.55 12.67 9.87
C TYR A 88 13.97 13.66 8.77
N PRO A 89 14.03 13.24 7.50
CA PRO A 89 14.47 14.12 6.43
C PRO A 89 13.30 15.01 5.97
N THR A 90 13.02 16.05 6.75
CA THR A 90 11.97 17.04 6.50
C THR A 90 12.09 17.59 5.07
N ASN A 91 11.00 17.52 4.31
CA ASN A 91 10.90 18.04 2.93
C ASN A 91 11.96 17.48 1.96
N SER A 92 12.39 16.23 2.15
CA SER A 92 13.29 15.60 1.17
C SER A 92 12.66 15.57 -0.22
N PRO A 93 13.37 16.04 -1.27
CA PRO A 93 12.85 15.97 -2.64
C PRO A 93 12.63 14.52 -3.10
N ALA A 94 13.32 13.55 -2.47
CA ALA A 94 13.18 12.14 -2.80
C ALA A 94 11.76 11.60 -2.56
N PHE A 95 11.03 12.20 -1.62
CA PHE A 95 9.64 11.84 -1.31
C PHE A 95 8.67 12.05 -2.48
N ARG A 96 9.05 12.86 -3.47
CA ARG A 96 8.25 13.08 -4.69
C ARG A 96 8.33 11.92 -5.68
N PHE A 97 9.32 11.05 -5.55
CA PHE A 97 9.47 9.87 -6.41
C PHE A 97 8.67 8.66 -5.92
N PHE A 98 8.11 8.72 -4.70
CA PHE A 98 7.34 7.65 -4.10
C PHE A 98 5.87 8.05 -3.97
N ASP A 99 4.99 7.13 -4.33
CA ASP A 99 3.56 7.28 -4.16
C ASP A 99 3.19 7.24 -2.68
N LEU A 100 3.78 6.33 -1.91
CA LEU A 100 3.49 6.13 -0.48
C LEU A 100 4.74 6.33 0.38
N ILE A 101 4.57 6.98 1.52
CA ILE A 101 5.61 7.11 2.55
C ILE A 101 5.14 6.46 3.83
N ALA A 102 5.91 5.48 4.28
CA ALA A 102 5.70 4.78 5.52
C ALA A 102 6.88 4.98 6.48
N LEU A 103 6.61 4.91 7.78
CA LEU A 103 7.63 4.97 8.82
C LEU A 103 7.55 3.72 9.70
N HIS A 104 8.69 3.06 9.90
CA HIS A 104 8.87 2.03 10.91
C HIS A 104 9.58 2.63 12.12
N SER A 105 8.86 2.71 13.25
CA SER A 105 9.37 3.32 14.48
C SER A 105 10.01 2.27 15.40
N SER A 106 11.30 2.42 15.71
CA SER A 106 11.99 1.55 16.68
C SER A 106 11.90 2.04 18.12
N SER A 107 11.41 3.27 18.37
CA SER A 107 11.32 3.87 19.71
C SER A 107 10.01 4.63 19.94
N GLU A 108 9.58 4.76 21.20
CA GLU A 108 8.34 5.48 21.56
C GLU A 108 8.39 6.96 21.12
N LYS A 109 9.57 7.59 21.20
CA LYS A 109 9.76 8.99 20.81
C LYS A 109 9.52 9.17 19.30
N VAL A 110 10.07 8.28 18.48
CA VAL A 110 9.87 8.30 17.03
C VAL A 110 8.40 8.03 16.70
N PHE A 111 7.77 7.05 17.35
CA PHE A 111 6.35 6.76 17.16
C PHE A 111 5.47 7.97 17.49
N HIS A 112 5.73 8.64 18.62
CA HIS A 112 5.00 9.84 19.00
C HIS A 112 5.15 10.97 17.97
N ALA A 113 6.38 11.24 17.52
CA ALA A 113 6.65 12.25 16.50
C ALA A 113 6.01 11.90 15.14
N ALA A 114 5.96 10.62 14.78
CA ALA A 114 5.26 10.14 13.58
C ALA A 114 3.77 10.47 13.62
N CYS A 115 3.14 10.21 14.76
CA CYS A 115 1.72 10.46 14.97
C CYS A 115 1.36 11.95 14.90
N THR A 116 2.25 12.86 15.31
CA THR A 116 1.93 14.28 15.49
C THR A 116 2.58 15.22 14.48
N LEU A 117 3.83 14.97 14.09
CA LEU A 117 4.66 15.94 13.36
C LEU A 117 4.96 15.54 11.92
N TYR A 118 5.28 14.27 11.66
CA TYR A 118 5.83 13.87 10.36
C TYR A 118 4.78 13.76 9.26
N ASP A 119 5.11 14.27 8.08
CA ASP A 119 4.26 14.17 6.89
C ASP A 119 4.43 12.82 6.20
N ILE A 120 3.78 11.81 6.77
CA ILE A 120 3.77 10.42 6.30
C ILE A 120 2.34 9.94 6.05
N ASP A 121 2.22 8.85 5.29
CA ASP A 121 0.93 8.24 4.95
C ASP A 121 0.63 7.05 5.88
N ILE A 122 1.67 6.29 6.25
CA ILE A 122 1.54 5.03 6.98
C ILE A 122 2.55 4.96 8.15
N ILE A 123 2.10 4.48 9.31
CA ILE A 123 2.96 4.09 10.44
C ILE A 123 2.97 2.57 10.54
N CYS A 124 4.12 1.95 10.30
CA CYS A 124 4.32 0.51 10.41
C CYS A 124 4.48 0.12 11.87
N ILE A 125 3.66 -0.82 12.33
CA ILE A 125 3.82 -1.39 13.67
C ILE A 125 4.91 -2.46 13.63
N PRO A 126 5.91 -2.41 14.54
CA PRO A 126 6.85 -3.50 14.72
C PRO A 126 6.13 -4.79 15.12
N VAL A 127 6.27 -5.86 14.32
CA VAL A 127 5.61 -7.16 14.54
C VAL A 127 6.57 -8.33 14.77
N THR A 128 7.87 -8.11 14.58
CA THR A 128 8.93 -9.12 14.70
C THR A 128 9.45 -9.31 16.12
N GLU A 129 9.25 -8.31 16.99
CA GLU A 129 9.74 -8.30 18.36
C GLU A 129 8.68 -7.79 19.33
N LYS A 130 8.92 -8.01 20.63
CA LYS A 130 8.07 -7.45 21.68
C LYS A 130 8.18 -5.93 21.64
N LEU A 131 7.05 -5.24 21.51
CA LEU A 131 7.04 -3.77 21.56
C LEU A 131 7.69 -3.27 22.86
N PRO A 132 8.67 -2.36 22.79
CA PRO A 132 9.33 -1.82 23.97
C PRO A 132 8.50 -0.73 24.68
N PHE A 133 7.34 -0.37 24.12
CA PHE A 133 6.46 0.67 24.65
C PHE A 133 4.98 0.34 24.43
N PHE A 134 4.11 1.09 25.12
CA PHE A 134 2.66 0.95 24.99
C PHE A 134 2.06 2.03 24.09
N PHE A 135 1.02 1.67 23.36
CA PHE A 135 0.27 2.57 22.51
C PHE A 135 -0.61 3.51 23.32
N LYS A 136 -0.16 4.76 23.50
CA LYS A 136 -0.97 5.82 24.11
C LYS A 136 -2.09 6.27 23.16
N ARG A 137 -3.29 6.49 23.70
CA ARG A 137 -4.46 6.91 22.91
C ARG A 137 -4.34 8.29 22.27
N ALA A 138 -3.78 9.27 22.99
CA ALA A 138 -3.70 10.64 22.49
C ALA A 138 -2.88 10.76 21.19
N PRO A 139 -1.65 10.20 21.08
CA PRO A 139 -0.92 10.18 19.81
C PRO A 139 -1.67 9.43 18.69
N ILE A 140 -2.29 8.30 19.01
CA ILE A 140 -3.03 7.51 18.02
C ILE A 140 -4.21 8.29 17.44
N ASN A 141 -4.99 8.96 18.30
CA ASN A 141 -6.10 9.79 17.85
C ASN A 141 -5.63 10.96 16.98
N ALA A 142 -4.52 11.60 17.35
CA ALA A 142 -3.92 12.65 16.54
C ALA A 142 -3.52 12.15 15.14
N ALA A 143 -2.95 10.94 15.04
CA ALA A 143 -2.63 10.34 13.75
C ALA A 143 -3.88 10.02 12.92
N ILE A 144 -4.94 9.50 13.57
CA ILE A 144 -6.22 9.18 12.93
C ILE A 144 -6.89 10.44 12.38
N GLU A 145 -6.94 11.52 13.17
CA GLU A 145 -7.49 12.82 12.77
C GLU A 145 -6.73 13.43 11.60
N ARG A 146 -5.40 13.24 11.58
CA ARG A 146 -4.56 13.62 10.44
C ARG A 146 -4.80 12.74 9.22
N GLY A 147 -5.44 11.57 9.35
CA GLY A 147 -5.67 10.63 8.26
C GLY A 147 -4.49 9.68 7.99
N VAL A 148 -3.53 9.57 8.91
CA VAL A 148 -2.44 8.59 8.85
C VAL A 148 -2.98 7.22 9.21
N ALA A 149 -2.55 6.18 8.49
CA ALA A 149 -2.94 4.79 8.77
C ALA A 149 -1.88 4.02 9.56
N PHE A 150 -2.32 3.09 10.39
CA PHE A 150 -1.46 2.13 11.06
C PHE A 150 -1.43 0.83 10.27
N GLU A 151 -0.24 0.31 10.01
CA GLU A 151 -0.06 -0.92 9.26
C GLU A 151 0.37 -2.07 10.17
N VAL A 152 -0.34 -3.20 10.02
CA VAL A 152 0.05 -4.48 10.59
C VAL A 152 0.37 -5.43 9.44
N SER A 153 1.64 -5.82 9.32
CA SER A 153 2.08 -6.79 8.32
C SER A 153 1.98 -8.22 8.85
N TYR A 154 1.48 -9.14 8.02
CA TYR A 154 1.22 -10.51 8.46
C TYR A 154 2.28 -11.54 8.03
N ALA A 155 3.19 -11.25 7.09
CA ALA A 155 4.17 -12.24 6.62
C ALA A 155 5.06 -12.77 7.76
N ALA A 156 5.42 -11.92 8.74
CA ALA A 156 6.21 -12.33 9.90
C ALA A 156 5.53 -13.46 10.70
N ALA A 157 4.19 -13.44 10.81
CA ALA A 157 3.41 -14.45 11.51
C ALA A 157 3.36 -15.81 10.77
N ILE A 158 3.61 -15.81 9.45
CA ILE A 158 3.69 -17.02 8.64
C ILE A 158 5.08 -17.66 8.79
N ARG A 159 6.14 -16.84 8.76
CA ARG A 159 7.55 -17.29 8.73
C ARG A 159 7.99 -17.99 10.02
N ASP A 160 7.63 -17.45 11.17
CA ASP A 160 8.09 -17.95 12.46
C ASP A 160 7.00 -17.94 13.54
N SER A 161 7.01 -18.98 14.39
CA SER A 161 6.01 -19.16 15.46
C SER A 161 6.18 -18.16 16.61
N THR A 162 7.40 -17.68 16.86
CA THR A 162 7.67 -16.67 17.87
C THR A 162 7.26 -15.30 17.36
N MET A 163 7.61 -14.96 16.12
CA MET A 163 7.12 -13.73 15.47
C MET A 163 5.59 -13.69 15.39
N ARG A 164 4.91 -14.82 15.15
CA ARG A 164 3.44 -14.91 15.19
C ARG A 164 2.85 -14.44 16.52
N ARG A 165 3.46 -14.84 17.64
CA ARG A 165 3.00 -14.41 18.98
C ARG A 165 3.13 -12.91 19.14
N TYR A 166 4.25 -12.32 18.71
CA TYR A 166 4.44 -10.87 18.77
C TYR A 166 3.52 -10.11 17.82
N THR A 167 3.33 -10.60 16.60
CA THR A 167 2.41 -10.00 15.62
C THR A 167 1.01 -9.90 16.19
N ILE A 168 0.47 -11.00 16.74
CA ILE A 168 -0.88 -11.02 17.33
C ILE A 168 -0.94 -10.10 18.56
N ALA A 169 0.01 -10.20 19.49
CA ALA A 169 0.00 -9.40 20.71
C ALA A 169 0.10 -7.89 20.43
N ASN A 170 1.01 -7.49 19.54
CA ASN A 170 1.21 -6.10 19.17
C ASN A 170 0.01 -5.54 18.39
N ALA A 171 -0.58 -6.34 17.50
CA ALA A 171 -1.78 -5.95 16.77
C ALA A 171 -2.98 -5.75 17.70
N VAL A 172 -3.23 -6.68 18.64
CA VAL A 172 -4.30 -6.54 19.65
C VAL A 172 -4.07 -5.30 20.51
N CYS A 173 -2.83 -5.04 20.95
CA CYS A 173 -2.48 -3.84 21.70
C CYS A 173 -2.78 -2.56 20.91
N LEU A 174 -2.51 -2.54 19.60
CA LEU A 174 -2.91 -1.42 18.74
C LEU A 174 -4.44 -1.26 18.70
N MET A 175 -5.19 -2.35 18.49
CA MET A 175 -6.66 -2.30 18.38
C MET A 175 -7.34 -1.80 19.65
N GLU A 176 -6.80 -2.11 20.83
CA GLU A 176 -7.31 -1.60 22.10
C GLU A 176 -7.24 -0.07 22.20
N SER A 177 -6.23 0.52 21.55
CA SER A 177 -5.98 1.96 21.52
C SER A 177 -6.66 2.67 20.34
N CYS A 178 -6.60 2.14 19.12
CA CYS A 178 -7.19 2.76 17.92
C CYS A 178 -8.67 2.40 17.69
N LYS A 179 -9.19 1.35 18.34
CA LYS A 179 -10.54 0.82 18.15
C LYS A 179 -10.84 0.45 16.69
N GLY A 180 -9.85 -0.07 15.99
CA GLY A 180 -9.96 -0.51 14.58
C GLY A 180 -9.97 0.61 13.54
N LYS A 181 -9.83 1.87 13.95
CA LYS A 181 -9.84 3.02 13.03
C LYS A 181 -8.50 3.16 12.30
N ASN A 182 -8.56 3.46 11.01
CA ASN A 182 -7.42 3.70 10.12
C ASN A 182 -6.33 2.61 10.21
N VAL A 183 -6.72 1.34 10.31
CA VAL A 183 -5.77 0.22 10.26
C VAL A 183 -5.78 -0.40 8.87
N ILE A 184 -4.58 -0.68 8.34
CA ILE A 184 -4.39 -1.45 7.11
C ILE A 184 -3.68 -2.76 7.42
N LEU A 185 -4.06 -3.82 6.71
CA LEU A 185 -3.38 -5.11 6.73
C LEU A 185 -2.63 -5.27 5.41
N SER A 186 -1.35 -5.61 5.50
CA SER A 186 -0.45 -5.74 4.36
C SER A 186 0.36 -7.03 4.47
N SER A 187 0.90 -7.51 3.35
CA SER A 187 1.68 -8.75 3.41
C SER A 187 3.07 -8.53 4.01
N ALA A 188 3.80 -7.52 3.55
CA ALA A 188 5.26 -7.47 3.65
C ALA A 188 5.92 -8.75 3.08
N ALA A 189 5.31 -9.31 2.03
CA ALA A 189 5.78 -10.54 1.41
C ALA A 189 7.10 -10.33 0.67
N ASP A 190 8.06 -11.22 0.92
CA ASP A 190 9.30 -11.37 0.15
C ASP A 190 9.15 -12.47 -0.91
N LYS A 191 8.24 -13.43 -0.66
CA LYS A 191 8.03 -14.62 -1.50
C LYS A 191 6.56 -14.75 -1.88
N SER A 192 6.29 -15.24 -3.09
CA SER A 192 4.92 -15.37 -3.62
C SER A 192 3.99 -16.22 -2.75
N TRP A 193 4.51 -17.25 -2.08
CA TRP A 193 3.72 -18.14 -1.21
C TRP A 193 3.33 -17.51 0.14
N GLU A 194 3.88 -16.35 0.49
CA GLU A 194 3.51 -15.62 1.70
C GLU A 194 2.23 -14.81 1.49
N LEU A 195 1.86 -14.50 0.24
CA LEU A 195 0.62 -13.81 -0.08
C LEU A 195 -0.59 -14.67 0.26
N ARG A 196 -1.67 -14.02 0.70
CA ARG A 196 -2.97 -14.63 0.97
C ARG A 196 -4.07 -13.92 0.19
N GLY A 197 -5.19 -14.61 -0.04
CA GLY A 197 -6.35 -14.01 -0.67
C GLY A 197 -6.91 -12.87 0.20
N PRO A 198 -7.52 -11.82 -0.38
CA PRO A 198 -8.06 -10.70 0.38
C PRO A 198 -9.05 -11.13 1.48
N TYR A 199 -9.90 -12.12 1.20
CA TYR A 199 -10.87 -12.61 2.19
C TYR A 199 -10.21 -13.39 3.33
N ASP A 200 -9.09 -14.10 3.08
CA ASP A 200 -8.33 -14.77 4.13
C ASP A 200 -7.67 -13.76 5.07
N ILE A 201 -7.18 -12.64 4.52
CA ILE A 201 -6.63 -11.55 5.32
C ILE A 201 -7.72 -10.87 6.14
N ALA A 202 -8.92 -10.68 5.59
CA ALA A 202 -10.06 -10.16 6.36
C ALA A 202 -10.39 -11.08 7.55
N ASN A 203 -10.33 -12.40 7.36
CA ASN A 203 -10.49 -13.36 8.47
C ASN A 203 -9.34 -13.25 9.48
N LEU A 204 -8.10 -13.06 9.03
CA LEU A 204 -6.95 -12.82 9.91
C LEU A 204 -7.11 -11.52 10.72
N GLY A 205 -7.73 -10.49 10.14
CA GLY A 205 -8.03 -9.24 10.84
C GLY A 205 -8.88 -9.43 12.09
N LEU A 206 -9.78 -10.43 12.10
CA LEU A 206 -10.56 -10.78 13.28
C LEU A 206 -9.69 -11.29 14.43
N LEU A 207 -8.63 -12.06 14.11
CA LEU A 207 -7.66 -12.53 15.11
C LEU A 207 -6.88 -11.37 15.73
N PHE A 208 -6.67 -10.29 14.96
CA PHE A 208 -6.04 -9.07 15.47
C PHE A 208 -6.98 -8.18 16.29
N GLY A 209 -8.27 -8.52 16.38
CA GLY A 209 -9.26 -7.76 17.16
C GLY A 209 -10.04 -6.73 16.35
N LEU A 210 -9.97 -6.77 15.01
CA LEU A 210 -10.85 -5.97 14.16
C LEU A 210 -12.26 -6.56 14.11
N SER A 211 -13.26 -5.72 13.88
CA SER A 211 -14.61 -6.20 13.54
C SER A 211 -14.64 -6.76 12.11
N ASN A 212 -15.64 -7.58 11.76
CA ASN A 212 -15.83 -8.08 10.39
C ASN A 212 -15.84 -6.96 9.34
N ARG A 213 -16.44 -5.83 9.70
CA ARG A 213 -16.49 -4.66 8.84
C ARG A 213 -15.10 -4.05 8.69
N ASP A 214 -14.45 -3.70 9.78
CA ASP A 214 -13.16 -3.02 9.77
C ASP A 214 -12.07 -3.88 9.14
N ALA A 215 -12.11 -5.21 9.36
CA ALA A 215 -11.18 -6.14 8.75
C ALA A 215 -11.29 -6.15 7.22
N LYS A 216 -12.50 -6.12 6.66
CA LYS A 216 -12.70 -6.00 5.21
C LYS A 216 -12.33 -4.61 4.69
N GLU A 217 -12.61 -3.56 5.45
CA GLU A 217 -12.27 -2.19 5.10
C GLU A 217 -10.75 -1.95 5.12
N SER A 218 -10.01 -2.63 6.02
CA SER A 218 -8.55 -2.52 6.19
C SER A 218 -7.73 -2.86 4.95
N ILE A 219 -8.29 -3.67 4.04
CA ILE A 219 -7.66 -4.10 2.78
C ILE A 219 -8.32 -3.44 1.55
N SER A 220 -9.33 -2.57 1.77
CA SER A 220 -10.13 -1.98 0.69
C SER A 220 -10.30 -0.47 0.85
N SER A 221 -11.34 -0.01 1.56
CA SER A 221 -11.65 1.43 1.70
C SER A 221 -10.56 2.19 2.46
N THR A 222 -9.99 1.61 3.52
CA THR A 222 -8.92 2.24 4.29
C THR A 222 -7.67 2.41 3.44
N CYS A 223 -7.27 1.38 2.68
CA CYS A 223 -6.18 1.48 1.71
C CYS A 223 -6.44 2.58 0.67
N ARG A 224 -7.68 2.70 0.17
CA ARG A 224 -8.06 3.76 -0.77
C ARG A 224 -7.92 5.16 -0.15
N SER A 225 -8.32 5.34 1.11
CA SER A 225 -8.15 6.61 1.83
C SER A 225 -6.67 6.97 1.99
N VAL A 226 -5.81 6.00 2.27
CA VAL A 226 -4.35 6.19 2.32
C VAL A 226 -3.78 6.63 0.97
N LEU A 227 -4.19 6.00 -0.12
CA LEU A 227 -3.77 6.39 -1.46
C LEU A 227 -4.21 7.83 -1.81
N LEU A 228 -5.45 8.19 -1.48
CA LEU A 228 -5.96 9.53 -1.74
C LEU A 228 -5.19 10.59 -0.94
N ARG A 229 -4.87 10.29 0.33
CA ARG A 229 -4.00 11.14 1.15
C ARG A 229 -2.63 11.32 0.50
N ALA A 230 -1.99 10.24 0.08
CA ALA A 230 -0.71 10.30 -0.60
C ALA A 230 -0.74 11.17 -1.88
N GLU A 231 -1.81 11.05 -2.67
CA GLU A 231 -2.02 11.92 -3.84
C GLU A 231 -2.17 13.40 -3.43
N THR A 232 -2.82 13.70 -2.30
CA THR A 232 -2.92 15.08 -1.77
C THR A 232 -1.59 15.63 -1.25
N ARG A 233 -0.67 14.77 -0.78
CA ARG A 233 0.71 15.13 -0.40
C ARG A 233 1.58 15.44 -1.61
N SER A 234 1.43 14.66 -2.69
CA SER A 234 2.14 14.92 -3.94
C SER A 234 1.64 16.16 -4.67
N THR A 235 0.40 16.57 -4.41
CA THR A 235 -0.23 17.75 -5.01
C THR A 235 -0.26 18.91 -4.01
N ALA A 236 -0.62 20.12 -4.45
CA ALA A 236 -0.62 21.29 -3.59
C ALA A 236 -1.85 21.32 -2.65
N SER A 237 -2.03 20.27 -1.84
CA SER A 237 -3.05 20.18 -0.76
C SER A 237 -4.48 20.54 -1.21
N GLY A 238 -4.87 20.13 -2.42
CA GLY A 238 -6.23 20.35 -2.95
C GLY A 238 -6.32 20.65 -4.44
N ILE A 239 -5.20 20.97 -5.11
CA ILE A 239 -5.17 21.24 -6.55
C ILE A 239 -4.41 20.12 -7.28
N VAL A 240 -5.13 19.33 -8.08
CA VAL A 240 -4.55 18.29 -8.94
C VAL A 240 -4.36 18.85 -10.34
N HIS A 241 -3.11 19.06 -10.75
CA HIS A 241 -2.79 19.53 -12.10
C HIS A 241 -2.49 18.34 -13.02
N THR A 242 -3.43 18.00 -13.91
CA THR A 242 -3.23 16.94 -14.91
C THR A 242 -3.16 17.52 -16.31
N TRP A 243 -2.19 17.06 -17.10
CA TRP A 243 -2.11 17.38 -18.53
C TRP A 243 -2.64 16.18 -19.30
N LYS A 244 -3.74 16.36 -20.05
CA LYS A 244 -4.27 15.28 -20.89
C LYS A 244 -3.50 15.27 -22.22
N THR A 245 -2.51 14.40 -22.33
CA THR A 245 -1.92 14.08 -23.63
C THR A 245 -2.91 13.20 -24.39
N GLN A 246 -3.44 13.69 -25.51
CA GLN A 246 -4.17 12.82 -26.44
C GLN A 246 -3.14 11.86 -27.04
N GLN A 247 -3.20 10.59 -26.66
CA GLN A 247 -2.60 9.55 -27.50
C GLN A 247 -3.50 9.46 -28.74
N GLU A 248 -2.98 9.88 -29.89
CA GLU A 248 -3.62 9.59 -31.18
C GLU A 248 -3.86 8.08 -31.24
N ALA A 249 -5.12 7.71 -31.39
CA ALA A 249 -5.48 6.34 -31.67
C ALA A 249 -4.68 5.92 -32.91
N LEU A 250 -3.89 4.85 -32.79
CA LEU A 250 -3.34 4.14 -33.93
C LEU A 250 -4.50 3.89 -34.89
N GLN A 251 -4.49 4.59 -36.02
CA GLN A 251 -5.40 4.36 -37.13
C GLN A 251 -5.05 2.98 -37.69
N ASP A 252 -5.78 1.96 -37.29
CA ASP A 252 -5.88 0.73 -38.07
C ASP A 252 -6.64 1.06 -39.36
N SER A 253 -5.89 1.36 -40.42
CA SER A 253 -6.39 1.42 -41.78
C SER A 253 -6.17 0.08 -42.47
N ALA A 254 -7.25 -0.69 -42.65
CA ALA A 254 -7.64 -1.32 -43.92
C ALA A 254 -8.73 -2.39 -43.68
N ASP A 255 -9.90 -2.12 -44.28
CA ASP A 255 -10.83 -3.07 -44.90
C ASP A 255 -11.23 -4.34 -44.15
N SER A 256 -12.40 -4.26 -43.50
CA SER A 256 -13.34 -5.39 -43.49
C SER A 256 -14.77 -4.88 -43.69
N GLU A 257 -15.32 -5.15 -44.87
CA GLU A 257 -16.75 -4.99 -45.17
C GLU A 257 -17.61 -5.62 -44.08
N ALA A 258 -18.41 -4.81 -43.39
CA ALA A 258 -19.47 -5.31 -42.53
C ALA A 258 -20.75 -5.52 -43.37
N PRO A 259 -21.44 -6.67 -43.24
CA PRO A 259 -22.58 -7.01 -44.09
C PRO A 259 -23.83 -6.20 -43.73
N ALA A 260 -24.63 -5.89 -44.76
CA ALA A 260 -25.87 -5.13 -44.67
C ALA A 260 -27.04 -5.99 -44.13
N ALA A 261 -27.46 -5.73 -42.89
CA ALA A 261 -28.80 -6.01 -42.36
C ALA A 261 -28.93 -5.26 -41.02
N LYS A 262 -29.86 -4.33 -40.76
CA LYS A 262 -31.28 -4.24 -41.09
C LYS A 262 -31.65 -2.75 -41.24
N ARG A 263 -32.14 -2.34 -42.41
CA ARG A 263 -32.93 -1.10 -42.54
C ARG A 263 -34.35 -1.41 -42.08
N MET A 264 -34.83 -0.76 -41.01
CA MET A 264 -36.26 -0.66 -40.72
C MET A 264 -36.86 0.48 -41.54
N LYS A 265 -37.91 0.17 -42.29
CA LYS A 265 -38.98 1.05 -42.77
C LYS A 265 -40.29 0.22 -42.70
N PRO A 266 -41.51 0.80 -42.70
CA PRO A 266 -41.93 2.22 -42.60
C PRO A 266 -42.99 2.41 -41.48
N SER A 267 -43.58 3.59 -41.27
CA SER A 267 -44.87 3.95 -41.88
C SER A 267 -45.13 5.46 -41.89
N ASP A 268 -45.41 6.00 -43.08
CA ASP A 268 -46.18 7.23 -43.27
C ASP A 268 -47.67 6.87 -43.34
N SER A 269 -48.47 7.56 -42.52
CA SER A 269 -49.84 8.05 -42.80
C SER A 269 -50.45 8.62 -41.51
#